data_AF-A0A8C0G060-F1
#
_entry.id   AF-A0A8C0G060-F1
#
_cell.length_a   1.000
_cell.length_b   1.000
_cell.length_c   1.000
_cell.angle_alpha   90.00
_cell.angle_beta   90.00
_cell.angle_gamma   90.00
#
_symmetry.space_group_name_H-M   'P 1'
#
loop_
_entity.id
_entity.type
_entity.pdbx_description
1 polymer ?
#
loop_
_entity_poly.entity_id
_entity_poly.type
_entity_poly.pdbx_seq_one_letter_code
_entity_poly.pdbx_strand_id
1 'polypeptide(L)'
;MADEDLIFCMEGIDNARSTKTVSGTYPDADSEDEDSYYICPITDDPVSNKTANNKVANYFNNLAKDEHYRSSSSPRNSFNIKEAWKHAIQKAKHMPDPWAEFHLEDIETEYATRYRYNAVTGEWIEDEVLIKMASQPFGRGAMRECFRTKKLSNFLHTQNWKGAFNYVAKRYIETVDRDVYFEDVRLQMEAKLWGEEYNRHKPPKQVDIVQTSIIEMKNRPGKPLFHLEHYIEGKYIKYNSNSGFVRDDNIRLTPQAFSHFTFERSGHQLIIVDIQGVGDLYTDPQIHTESGTDFGDGNLGVRGMALFFHSHACNKICTSMELTPFDLSPKEKHVLDHSNKLLESAQTIVRGTEEKCGSSRVRTISGSRPPLLFRLSENSGDESMSDVAFDSLPSSPSSATPHKMDMLRE
;
A
#
# COMPACT_ATOMS: atom_id res chain seq x y z
N MET A 1 -29.41 41.10 -5.00
CA MET A 1 -29.22 40.67 -6.40
C MET A 1 -28.20 39.55 -6.33
N ALA A 2 -28.62 38.40 -5.81
CA ALA A 2 -29.34 37.30 -6.49
C ALA A 2 -28.30 36.40 -7.21
N ASP A 3 -28.15 35.10 -6.94
CA ASP A 3 -28.91 34.16 -6.13
C ASP A 3 -27.97 33.07 -5.55
N GLU A 4 -28.41 32.49 -4.44
CA GLU A 4 -27.87 31.29 -3.81
C GLU A 4 -28.37 30.05 -4.56
N ASP A 5 -27.51 29.04 -4.76
CA ASP A 5 -27.95 27.67 -5.04
C ASP A 5 -27.45 26.73 -3.94
N LEU A 6 -28.43 26.29 -3.16
CA LEU A 6 -28.34 25.44 -1.99
C LEU A 6 -27.88 24.01 -2.36
N ILE A 7 -26.87 23.54 -1.65
CA ILE A 7 -26.48 22.13 -1.59
C ILE A 7 -27.18 21.53 -0.35
N PHE A 8 -28.21 20.71 -0.61
CA PHE A 8 -29.06 19.91 0.31
C PHE A 8 -30.24 20.63 1.01
N CYS A 9 -31.47 20.36 0.55
CA CYS A 9 -32.70 20.48 1.35
C CYS A 9 -32.98 19.16 2.08
N MET A 10 -33.21 19.22 3.39
CA MET A 10 -33.71 18.10 4.21
C MET A 10 -35.02 18.59 4.84
N GLU A 11 -36.18 18.23 4.28
CA GLU A 11 -37.47 18.42 4.94
C GLU A 11 -37.67 17.32 5.98
N GLY A 12 -38.02 17.73 7.20
CA GLY A 12 -38.43 16.86 8.29
C GLY A 12 -39.93 16.62 8.24
N ILE A 13 -40.36 15.40 8.53
CA ILE A 13 -41.77 15.08 8.75
C ILE A 13 -41.90 14.32 10.08
N ASP A 14 -42.65 14.94 10.99
CA ASP A 14 -43.15 14.37 12.24
C ASP A 14 -44.39 13.48 12.02
N ASN A 15 -44.56 12.52 12.93
CA ASN A 15 -45.54 11.43 13.04
C ASN A 15 -47.04 11.74 12.77
N ALA A 16 -47.78 10.77 12.18
CA ALA A 16 -49.04 10.19 12.73
C ALA A 16 -49.67 9.02 11.90
N ARG A 17 -49.76 7.84 12.55
CA ARG A 17 -50.86 6.82 12.62
C ARG A 17 -51.84 6.52 11.44
N SER A 18 -51.87 5.21 11.06
CA SER A 18 -53.00 4.25 11.13
C SER A 18 -53.68 3.68 9.84
N THR A 19 -53.58 2.35 9.69
CA THR A 19 -54.59 1.29 9.31
C THR A 19 -55.10 1.01 7.87
N LYS A 20 -54.87 -0.27 7.45
CA LYS A 20 -55.75 -1.32 6.85
C LYS A 20 -56.14 -1.39 5.34
N THR A 21 -55.60 -2.45 4.68
CA THR A 21 -56.20 -3.51 3.78
C THR A 21 -57.27 -3.22 2.69
N VAL A 22 -57.02 -3.66 1.43
CA VAL A 22 -57.73 -4.71 0.59
C VAL A 22 -57.61 -4.49 -0.96
N SER A 23 -57.28 -5.59 -1.67
CA SER A 23 -57.42 -6.05 -3.09
C SER A 23 -57.83 -5.17 -4.31
N GLY A 24 -57.20 -5.45 -5.49
CA GLY A 24 -57.89 -5.67 -6.78
C GLY A 24 -57.45 -4.90 -8.05
N THR A 25 -56.81 -5.60 -9.00
CA THR A 25 -56.83 -5.54 -10.50
C THR A 25 -56.63 -4.22 -11.31
N TYR A 26 -55.66 -4.25 -12.25
CA TYR A 26 -55.17 -3.28 -13.29
C TYR A 26 -56.20 -2.74 -14.34
N PRO A 27 -55.89 -1.78 -15.27
CA PRO A 27 -54.61 -1.07 -15.59
C PRO A 27 -54.69 0.48 -15.78
N ASP A 28 -53.51 1.06 -16.07
CA ASP A 28 -53.19 2.35 -16.75
C ASP A 28 -52.63 3.55 -15.95
N ALA A 29 -51.39 3.89 -16.35
CA ALA A 29 -50.74 5.18 -16.54
C ALA A 29 -50.35 6.09 -15.35
N ASP A 30 -49.04 6.37 -15.36
CA ASP A 30 -48.28 7.52 -14.86
C ASP A 30 -47.92 7.64 -13.37
N SER A 31 -46.59 7.77 -13.19
CA SER A 31 -45.86 8.62 -12.23
C SER A 31 -45.19 7.96 -11.02
N GLU A 32 -43.88 8.24 -10.95
CA GLU A 32 -42.99 8.30 -9.77
C GLU A 32 -42.31 7.00 -9.30
N ASP A 33 -41.20 6.68 -9.97
CA ASP A 33 -40.12 5.83 -9.45
C ASP A 33 -39.45 6.54 -8.24
N GLU A 34 -39.82 6.16 -7.01
CA GLU A 34 -39.01 6.43 -5.81
C GLU A 34 -37.79 5.49 -5.81
N ASP A 35 -36.66 5.97 -6.31
CA ASP A 35 -35.37 5.29 -6.21
C ASP A 35 -34.91 5.20 -4.75
N SER A 36 -35.17 4.05 -4.13
CA SER A 36 -34.54 3.59 -2.90
C SER A 36 -33.03 3.44 -3.13
N TYR A 37 -32.24 4.45 -2.75
CA TYR A 37 -30.78 4.38 -2.77
C TYR A 37 -30.25 3.32 -1.79
N TYR A 38 -30.02 2.12 -2.32
CA TYR A 38 -29.31 1.06 -1.63
C TYR A 38 -27.81 1.28 -1.80
N ILE A 39 -27.10 1.63 -0.72
CA ILE A 39 -25.64 1.72 -0.72
C ILE A 39 -25.10 0.29 -0.56
N CYS A 40 -24.68 -0.32 -1.67
CA CYS A 40 -24.01 -1.61 -1.68
C CYS A 40 -22.61 -1.53 -1.03
N PRO A 41 -22.14 -2.59 -0.34
CA PRO A 41 -20.71 -2.83 -0.16
C PRO A 41 -20.01 -2.93 -1.53
N ILE A 42 -18.75 -2.48 -1.62
CA ILE A 42 -17.96 -2.33 -2.87
C ILE A 42 -17.76 -3.63 -3.69
N THR A 43 -18.30 -4.77 -3.28
CA THR A 43 -18.07 -6.07 -3.92
C THR A 43 -19.26 -6.68 -4.67
N ASP A 44 -20.45 -6.09 -4.64
CA ASP A 44 -21.61 -6.67 -5.32
C ASP A 44 -22.05 -5.82 -6.53
N ASP A 45 -21.88 -6.36 -7.74
CA ASP A 45 -22.59 -5.90 -8.94
C ASP A 45 -23.49 -7.06 -9.43
N PRO A 46 -24.77 -6.81 -9.80
CA PRO A 46 -25.71 -7.86 -10.11
C PRO A 46 -25.73 -8.12 -11.62
N VAL A 47 -25.18 -9.24 -12.10
CA VAL A 47 -25.78 -10.08 -13.16
C VAL A 47 -25.09 -11.45 -13.15
N SER A 48 -25.94 -12.47 -13.16
CA SER A 48 -25.66 -13.89 -12.99
C SER A 48 -25.41 -14.62 -14.33
N ASN A 49 -24.35 -15.42 -14.43
CA ASN A 49 -24.39 -16.90 -14.57
C ASN A 49 -23.12 -17.52 -15.21
N LYS A 50 -22.59 -18.52 -14.46
CA LYS A 50 -22.16 -19.86 -14.90
C LYS A 50 -20.76 -20.13 -15.52
N THR A 51 -19.92 -20.66 -14.62
CA THR A 51 -19.22 -21.98 -14.65
C THR A 51 -17.70 -21.98 -14.87
N ALA A 52 -17.04 -22.69 -13.93
CA ALA A 52 -15.73 -23.36 -13.98
C ALA A 52 -14.47 -22.54 -13.64
N ASN A 53 -13.96 -22.68 -12.40
CA ASN A 53 -12.86 -23.62 -12.14
C ASN A 53 -12.51 -23.70 -10.63
N ASN A 54 -12.67 -24.91 -10.08
CA ASN A 54 -12.46 -25.24 -8.68
C ASN A 54 -10.98 -25.57 -8.42
N LYS A 55 -10.29 -24.73 -7.62
CA LYS A 55 -9.19 -25.16 -6.73
C LYS A 55 -8.78 -24.13 -5.66
N VAL A 56 -9.15 -22.85 -5.79
CA VAL A 56 -8.89 -21.80 -4.77
C VAL A 56 -10.13 -21.49 -3.89
N ALA A 57 -11.34 -21.82 -4.37
CA ALA A 57 -12.61 -21.55 -3.67
C ALA A 57 -12.85 -22.39 -2.39
N ASN A 58 -12.06 -23.44 -2.15
CA ASN A 58 -12.28 -24.36 -1.02
C ASN A 58 -11.75 -23.85 0.33
N TYR A 59 -10.84 -22.86 0.34
CA TYR A 59 -10.39 -22.24 1.58
C TYR A 59 -11.40 -21.22 2.13
N PHE A 60 -12.09 -20.47 1.26
CA PHE A 60 -13.03 -19.42 1.68
C PHE A 60 -14.39 -19.95 2.16
N ASN A 61 -14.89 -21.06 1.61
CA ASN A 61 -16.23 -21.59 1.95
C ASN A 61 -16.34 -22.27 3.32
N ASN A 62 -15.23 -22.69 3.92
CA ASN A 62 -15.24 -23.33 5.24
C ASN A 62 -15.22 -22.32 6.41
N LEU A 63 -15.00 -21.03 6.15
CA LEU A 63 -14.96 -19.97 7.18
C LEU A 63 -16.34 -19.40 7.55
N ALA A 64 -17.37 -19.62 6.75
CA ALA A 64 -18.68 -18.98 6.92
C ALA A 64 -19.64 -19.71 7.89
N LYS A 65 -19.21 -20.79 8.56
CA LYS A 65 -20.12 -21.65 9.35
C LYS A 65 -20.01 -21.59 10.88
N ASP A 66 -19.08 -20.81 11.45
CA ASP A 66 -18.85 -20.79 12.90
C ASP A 66 -19.09 -19.42 13.57
N GLU A 67 -20.19 -18.72 13.23
CA GLU A 67 -20.64 -17.55 14.00
C GLU A 67 -21.72 -17.91 15.03
N HIS A 68 -21.29 -18.50 16.15
CA HIS A 68 -22.07 -18.50 17.37
C HIS A 68 -21.16 -18.29 18.58
N TYR A 69 -20.88 -17.04 18.99
CA TYR A 69 -20.62 -16.77 20.41
C TYR A 69 -20.89 -15.31 20.83
N ARG A 70 -21.23 -15.20 22.11
CA ARG A 70 -22.04 -14.19 22.79
C ARG A 70 -21.42 -12.79 22.94
N SER A 71 -22.30 -11.80 22.84
CA SER A 71 -22.07 -10.38 23.15
C SER A 71 -21.83 -10.15 24.65
N SER A 72 -20.72 -9.47 24.97
CA SER A 72 -20.41 -8.92 26.28
C SER A 72 -20.33 -7.39 26.17
N SER A 73 -21.20 -6.72 26.92
CA SER A 73 -21.45 -5.29 26.92
C SER A 73 -20.29 -4.44 27.48
N SER A 74 -19.91 -3.39 26.74
CA SER A 74 -19.13 -2.24 27.25
C SER A 74 -19.78 -0.92 26.76
N PRO A 75 -19.54 0.22 27.45
CA PRO A 75 -20.43 1.37 27.40
C PRO A 75 -20.37 2.12 26.07
N ARG A 76 -21.54 2.33 25.46
CA ARG A 76 -21.73 3.09 24.23
C ARG A 76 -21.52 4.60 24.49
N ASN A 77 -20.30 5.10 24.36
CA ASN A 77 -20.13 6.45 23.82
C ASN A 77 -20.54 6.34 22.35
N SER A 78 -21.73 6.85 22.01
CA SER A 78 -22.24 6.82 20.64
C SER A 78 -21.34 7.67 19.75
N PHE A 79 -20.35 7.04 19.13
CA PHE A 79 -19.54 7.67 18.09
C PHE A 79 -20.49 8.11 16.97
N ASN A 80 -20.72 9.42 16.85
CA ASN A 80 -21.61 9.96 15.83
C ASN A 80 -20.86 9.97 14.50
N ILE A 81 -21.02 8.88 13.74
CA ILE A 81 -20.39 8.66 12.44
C ILE A 81 -20.64 9.84 11.49
N LYS A 82 -21.85 10.42 11.51
CA LYS A 82 -22.21 11.55 10.64
C LYS A 82 -21.37 12.80 10.95
N GLU A 83 -21.21 13.13 12.22
CA GLU A 83 -20.37 14.26 12.65
C GLU A 83 -18.87 14.00 12.36
N ALA A 84 -18.41 12.77 12.55
CA ALA A 84 -17.04 12.38 12.21
C ALA A 84 -16.75 12.57 10.70
N TRP A 85 -17.68 12.16 9.84
CA TRP A 85 -17.58 12.36 8.38
C TRP A 85 -17.63 13.84 7.99
N LYS A 86 -18.55 14.63 8.56
CA LYS A 86 -18.60 16.09 8.30
C LYS A 86 -17.27 16.75 8.64
N HIS A 87 -16.71 16.45 9.80
CA HIS A 87 -15.43 16.97 10.24
C HIS A 87 -14.27 16.50 9.35
N ALA A 88 -14.27 15.24 8.90
CA ALA A 88 -13.27 14.72 7.98
C ALA A 88 -13.32 15.42 6.60
N ILE A 89 -14.53 15.62 6.04
CA ILE A 89 -14.74 16.35 4.78
C ILE A 89 -14.29 17.80 4.93
N GLN A 90 -14.66 18.46 6.04
CA GLN A 90 -14.25 19.84 6.28
C GLN A 90 -12.73 19.94 6.36
N LYS A 91 -12.05 19.03 7.07
CA LYS A 91 -10.58 18.98 7.07
C LYS A 91 -10.02 18.79 5.66
N ALA A 92 -10.53 17.82 4.91
CA ALA A 92 -10.07 17.53 3.55
C ALA A 92 -10.22 18.73 2.61
N LYS A 93 -11.31 19.50 2.71
CA LYS A 93 -11.53 20.72 1.92
C LYS A 93 -10.49 21.83 2.19
N HIS A 94 -9.91 21.86 3.38
CA HIS A 94 -8.91 22.87 3.76
C HIS A 94 -7.48 22.37 3.63
N MET A 95 -7.26 21.11 3.23
CA MET A 95 -5.92 20.61 2.95
C MET A 95 -5.44 21.17 1.61
N PRO A 96 -4.29 21.87 1.58
CA PRO A 96 -3.73 22.34 0.33
C PRO A 96 -3.29 21.14 -0.53
N ASP A 97 -3.27 21.32 -1.84
CA ASP A 97 -2.67 20.34 -2.74
C ASP A 97 -1.15 20.31 -2.49
N PRO A 98 -0.58 19.18 -2.02
CA PRO A 98 0.84 19.07 -1.72
C PRO A 98 1.73 19.23 -2.96
N TRP A 99 1.16 19.15 -4.17
CA TRP A 99 1.88 19.29 -5.43
C TRP A 99 1.55 20.57 -6.20
N ALA A 100 0.82 21.51 -5.60
CA ALA A 100 0.45 22.77 -6.24
C ALA A 100 1.66 23.55 -6.77
N GLU A 101 2.80 23.52 -6.05
CA GLU A 101 4.02 24.24 -6.44
C GLU A 101 4.68 23.70 -7.72
N PHE A 102 4.36 22.46 -8.14
CA PHE A 102 4.93 21.85 -9.34
C PHE A 102 4.12 22.16 -10.60
N HIS A 103 2.97 22.84 -10.47
CA HIS A 103 2.12 23.28 -11.57
C HIS A 103 1.84 22.16 -12.59
N LEU A 104 1.55 20.95 -12.09
CA LEU A 104 1.28 19.79 -12.94
C LEU A 104 0.06 20.00 -13.84
N GLU A 105 -0.86 20.88 -13.46
CA GLU A 105 -2.02 21.28 -14.26
C GLU A 105 -1.65 22.00 -15.56
N ASP A 106 -0.45 22.57 -15.67
CA ASP A 106 0.01 23.29 -16.86
C ASP A 106 0.77 22.39 -17.84
N ILE A 107 1.11 21.16 -17.42
CA ILE A 107 1.78 20.16 -18.27
C ILE A 107 0.79 19.63 -19.33
N GLU A 108 1.31 19.17 -20.46
CA GLU A 108 0.51 18.54 -21.51
C GLU A 108 -0.28 17.33 -20.97
N THR A 109 -1.55 17.22 -21.37
CA THR A 109 -2.40 16.07 -21.05
C THR A 109 -2.03 14.89 -21.92
N GLU A 110 -1.82 13.74 -21.30
CA GLU A 110 -1.50 12.50 -21.98
C GLU A 110 -2.62 11.46 -21.81
N TYR A 111 -2.84 10.67 -22.85
CA TYR A 111 -3.79 9.55 -22.86
C TYR A 111 -3.03 8.26 -22.56
N ALA A 112 -3.53 7.49 -21.60
CA ALA A 112 -2.95 6.21 -21.23
C ALA A 112 -4.03 5.13 -21.07
N THR A 113 -3.67 3.90 -21.38
CA THR A 113 -4.47 2.72 -20.99
C THR A 113 -4.07 2.33 -19.59
N ARG A 114 -5.04 2.15 -18.69
CA ARG A 114 -4.83 1.71 -17.33
C ARG A 114 -5.28 0.26 -17.17
N TYR A 115 -4.40 -0.57 -16.63
CA TYR A 115 -4.66 -1.95 -16.28
C TYR A 115 -4.82 -2.07 -14.75
N ARG A 116 -5.94 -2.61 -14.31
CA ARG A 116 -6.24 -2.87 -12.89
C ARG A 116 -6.45 -4.36 -12.68
N TYR A 117 -5.86 -4.89 -11.62
CA TYR A 117 -6.02 -6.30 -11.27
C TYR A 117 -7.02 -6.44 -10.12
N ASN A 118 -7.99 -7.35 -10.29
CA ASN A 118 -8.89 -7.77 -9.22
C ASN A 118 -8.35 -9.07 -8.61
N ALA A 119 -7.75 -9.00 -7.42
CA ALA A 119 -7.19 -10.16 -6.75
C ALA A 119 -8.24 -11.19 -6.26
N VAL A 120 -9.52 -10.82 -6.20
CA VAL A 120 -10.61 -11.74 -5.84
C VAL A 120 -11.05 -12.59 -7.03
N THR A 121 -11.24 -11.96 -8.20
CA THR A 121 -11.67 -12.66 -9.42
C THR A 121 -10.50 -13.20 -10.25
N GLY A 122 -9.30 -12.67 -10.04
CA GLY A 122 -8.12 -12.99 -10.84
C GLY A 122 -8.09 -12.30 -12.21
N GLU A 123 -8.98 -11.34 -12.44
CA GLU A 123 -9.17 -10.72 -13.75
C GLU A 123 -8.52 -9.34 -13.84
N TRP A 124 -8.12 -9.00 -15.07
CA TRP A 124 -7.64 -7.66 -15.42
C TRP A 124 -8.77 -6.84 -16.02
N ILE A 125 -8.87 -5.60 -15.58
CA ILE A 125 -9.81 -4.60 -16.09
C ILE A 125 -8.99 -3.49 -16.75
N GLU A 126 -9.39 -3.13 -17.97
CA GLU A 126 -8.77 -2.08 -18.75
C GLU A 126 -9.68 -0.86 -18.85
N ASP A 127 -9.13 0.33 -18.67
CA ASP A 127 -9.83 1.59 -18.90
C ASP A 127 -8.90 2.68 -19.42
N GLU A 128 -9.46 3.66 -20.12
CA GLU A 128 -8.70 4.82 -20.62
C GLU A 128 -8.66 5.92 -19.56
N VAL A 129 -7.49 6.51 -19.37
CA VAL A 129 -7.25 7.55 -18.37
C VAL A 129 -6.48 8.73 -18.95
N LEU A 130 -6.76 9.91 -18.40
CA LEU A 130 -6.02 11.13 -18.67
C LEU A 130 -5.03 11.39 -17.55
N ILE A 131 -3.78 11.62 -17.93
CA ILE A 131 -2.64 11.76 -17.03
C ILE A 131 -1.88 13.06 -17.34
N LYS A 132 -1.38 13.72 -16.29
CA LYS A 132 -0.33 14.74 -16.38
C LYS A 132 0.82 14.33 -15.48
N MET A 133 2.00 14.12 -16.06
CA MET A 133 3.14 13.54 -15.36
C MET A 133 4.35 14.47 -15.44
N ALA A 134 5.02 14.70 -14.31
CA ALA A 134 6.27 15.44 -14.28
C ALA A 134 7.34 14.72 -15.13
N SER A 135 8.19 15.51 -15.81
CA SER A 135 9.27 14.97 -16.65
C SER A 135 10.45 14.43 -15.84
N GLN A 136 10.64 14.93 -14.62
CA GLN A 136 11.74 14.55 -13.73
C GLN A 136 11.23 13.70 -12.56
N PRO A 137 11.98 12.65 -12.16
CA PRO A 137 11.66 11.88 -10.97
C PRO A 137 11.88 12.73 -9.71
N PHE A 138 11.10 12.46 -8.67
CA PHE A 138 11.23 13.11 -7.35
C PHE A 138 11.69 12.16 -6.25
N GLY A 139 11.62 10.86 -6.51
CA GLY A 139 12.03 9.81 -5.59
C GLY A 139 12.66 8.67 -6.37
N ARG A 140 13.55 7.94 -5.71
CA ARG A 140 14.26 6.80 -6.30
C ARG A 140 14.47 5.74 -5.22
N GLY A 141 13.98 4.53 -5.48
CA GLY A 141 14.27 3.34 -4.68
C GLY A 141 15.44 2.55 -5.28
N ALA A 142 15.60 1.30 -4.86
CA ALA A 142 16.67 0.43 -5.38
C ALA A 142 16.49 0.12 -6.87
N MET A 143 15.25 -0.21 -7.29
CA MET A 143 14.96 -0.70 -8.65
C MET A 143 14.14 0.27 -9.49
N ARG A 144 13.42 1.20 -8.84
CA ARG A 144 12.40 2.05 -9.49
C ARG A 144 12.59 3.51 -9.12
N GLU A 145 12.22 4.39 -10.05
CA GLU A 145 12.13 5.84 -9.83
C GLU A 145 10.67 6.31 -9.91
N CYS A 146 10.37 7.39 -9.20
CA CYS A 146 9.01 7.87 -8.92
C CYS A 146 8.79 9.26 -9.52
N PHE A 147 7.68 9.45 -10.22
CA PHE A 147 7.26 10.69 -10.88
C PHE A 147 5.97 11.21 -10.24
N ARG A 148 5.88 12.53 -10.08
CA ARG A 148 4.65 13.18 -9.64
C ARG A 148 3.65 13.16 -10.80
N THR A 149 2.45 12.68 -10.53
CA THR A 149 1.45 12.42 -11.57
C THR A 149 0.06 12.84 -11.12
N LYS A 150 -0.66 13.68 -11.86
CA LYS A 150 -2.10 13.87 -11.68
C LYS A 150 -2.85 12.96 -12.62
N LYS A 151 -3.91 12.34 -12.12
CA LYS A 151 -4.90 11.61 -12.94
C LYS A 151 -6.24 12.28 -12.80
N LEU A 152 -6.87 12.61 -13.93
CA LEU A 152 -8.20 13.19 -13.92
C LEU A 152 -9.24 12.15 -13.44
N SER A 153 -10.26 12.62 -12.72
CA SER A 153 -11.38 11.77 -12.33
C SER A 153 -12.19 11.36 -13.56
N ASN A 154 -12.61 10.10 -13.61
CA ASN A 154 -13.47 9.60 -14.69
C ASN A 154 -14.95 9.96 -14.44
N PHE A 155 -15.29 10.45 -13.25
CA PHE A 155 -16.68 10.69 -12.81
C PHE A 155 -17.11 12.17 -12.88
N LEU A 156 -16.15 13.08 -13.03
CA LEU A 156 -16.44 14.51 -13.10
C LEU A 156 -16.52 14.93 -14.57
N HIS A 157 -17.65 15.49 -14.97
CA HIS A 157 -17.84 16.03 -16.32
C HIS A 157 -16.96 17.27 -16.60
N THR A 158 -16.32 17.83 -15.58
CA THR A 158 -15.44 19.00 -15.69
C THR A 158 -13.96 18.58 -15.64
N GLN A 159 -13.17 19.04 -16.62
CA GLN A 159 -11.71 18.79 -16.67
C GLN A 159 -10.94 19.69 -15.69
N ASN A 160 -11.24 19.58 -14.40
CA ASN A 160 -10.56 20.35 -13.36
C ASN A 160 -9.28 19.65 -12.89
N TRP A 161 -8.14 19.98 -13.50
CA TRP A 161 -6.83 19.46 -13.13
C TRP A 161 -6.31 19.92 -11.77
N LYS A 162 -6.72 21.11 -11.31
CA LYS A 162 -6.32 21.60 -9.98
C LYS A 162 -6.92 20.74 -8.86
N GLY A 163 -8.14 20.25 -9.07
CA GLY A 163 -8.82 19.31 -8.17
C GLY A 163 -8.53 17.82 -8.45
N ALA A 164 -7.70 17.50 -9.44
CA ALA A 164 -7.39 16.11 -9.79
C ALA A 164 -6.53 15.45 -8.70
N PHE A 165 -6.73 14.15 -8.51
CA PHE A 165 -6.01 13.37 -7.52
C PHE A 165 -4.52 13.24 -7.87
N ASN A 166 -3.70 13.26 -6.83
CA ASN A 166 -2.25 13.07 -6.91
C ASN A 166 -1.91 11.57 -6.82
N TYR A 167 -1.06 11.12 -7.74
CA TYR A 167 -0.57 9.76 -7.90
C TYR A 167 0.94 9.73 -8.11
N VAL A 168 1.58 8.68 -7.63
CA VAL A 168 2.97 8.38 -7.94
C VAL A 168 3.01 7.41 -9.10
N ALA A 169 3.67 7.80 -10.20
CA ALA A 169 3.99 6.88 -11.28
C ALA A 169 5.41 6.34 -11.08
N LYS A 170 5.60 5.03 -11.15
CA LYS A 170 6.91 4.39 -10.95
C LYS A 170 7.32 3.62 -12.19
N ARG A 171 8.59 3.72 -12.59
CA ARG A 171 9.17 2.85 -13.62
C ARG A 171 10.47 2.24 -13.13
N TYR A 172 10.82 1.09 -13.71
CA TYR A 172 12.12 0.47 -13.50
C TYR A 172 13.25 1.35 -14.06
N ILE A 173 14.35 1.42 -13.31
CA ILE A 173 15.57 2.13 -13.71
C ILE A 173 16.26 1.38 -14.85
N GLU A 174 16.31 0.07 -14.74
CA GLU A 174 16.81 -0.84 -15.77
C GLU A 174 15.65 -1.36 -16.63
N THR A 175 15.96 -1.77 -17.86
CA THR A 175 14.96 -2.39 -18.73
C THR A 175 14.58 -3.75 -18.18
N VAL A 176 13.28 -3.94 -17.96
CA VAL A 176 12.70 -5.22 -17.55
C VAL A 176 11.62 -5.63 -18.55
N ASP A 177 11.28 -6.93 -18.54
CA ASP A 177 10.17 -7.44 -19.33
C ASP A 177 8.84 -6.84 -18.85
N ARG A 178 7.88 -6.71 -19.77
CA ARG A 178 6.57 -6.12 -19.47
C ARG A 178 5.84 -6.92 -18.39
N ASP A 179 5.98 -8.24 -18.39
CA ASP A 179 5.30 -9.14 -17.44
C ASP A 179 5.68 -8.85 -15.99
N VAL A 180 6.89 -8.35 -15.74
CA VAL A 180 7.34 -7.91 -14.40
C VAL A 180 6.41 -6.84 -13.83
N TYR A 181 5.96 -5.87 -14.65
CA TYR A 181 5.02 -4.85 -14.20
C TYR A 181 3.69 -5.46 -13.75
N PHE A 182 3.20 -6.48 -14.47
CA PHE A 182 1.94 -7.16 -14.17
C PHE A 182 2.06 -8.05 -12.94
N GLU A 183 3.19 -8.72 -12.76
CA GLU A 183 3.48 -9.54 -11.59
C GLU A 183 3.54 -8.69 -10.31
N ASP A 184 4.21 -7.55 -10.32
CA ASP A 184 4.27 -6.63 -9.17
C ASP A 184 2.88 -6.14 -8.73
N VAL A 185 2.01 -5.84 -9.71
CA VAL A 185 0.62 -5.44 -9.39
C VAL A 185 -0.16 -6.60 -8.78
N ARG A 186 0.00 -7.83 -9.28
CA ARG A 186 -0.63 -9.01 -8.66
C ARG A 186 -0.15 -9.17 -7.22
N LEU A 187 1.17 -9.14 -7.01
CA LEU A 187 1.79 -9.21 -5.68
C LEU A 187 1.17 -8.20 -4.72
N GLN A 188 1.16 -6.91 -5.08
CA GLN A 188 0.69 -5.86 -4.18
C GLN A 188 -0.82 -5.97 -3.92
N MET A 189 -1.61 -6.40 -4.91
CA MET A 189 -3.05 -6.59 -4.74
C MET A 189 -3.40 -7.84 -3.91
N GLU A 190 -2.62 -8.91 -4.01
CA GLU A 190 -2.73 -10.06 -3.11
C GLU A 190 -2.34 -9.69 -1.68
N ALA A 191 -1.26 -8.93 -1.52
CA ALA A 191 -0.85 -8.42 -0.22
C ALA A 191 -1.93 -7.54 0.41
N LYS A 192 -2.69 -6.78 -0.40
CA LYS A 192 -3.84 -6.01 0.07
C LYS A 192 -4.94 -6.90 0.68
N LEU A 193 -5.27 -8.02 0.05
CA LEU A 193 -6.26 -8.97 0.60
C LEU A 193 -5.83 -9.52 1.96
N TRP A 194 -4.52 -9.74 2.16
CA TRP A 194 -3.96 -10.09 3.46
C TRP A 194 -4.08 -8.97 4.50
N GLY A 195 -3.94 -7.71 4.09
CA GLY A 195 -4.24 -6.55 4.94
C GLY A 195 -5.70 -6.54 5.40
N GLU A 196 -6.64 -6.85 4.51
CA GLU A 196 -8.06 -6.99 4.86
C GLU A 196 -8.30 -8.17 5.83
N GLU A 197 -7.67 -9.32 5.58
CA GLU A 197 -7.76 -10.49 6.45
C GLU A 197 -7.19 -10.23 7.85
N TYR A 198 -6.07 -9.51 7.94
CA TYR A 198 -5.51 -9.03 9.20
C TYR A 198 -6.53 -8.15 9.94
N ASN A 199 -7.20 -7.24 9.24
CA ASN A 199 -8.19 -6.35 9.84
C ASN A 199 -9.46 -7.05 10.34
N ARG A 200 -9.85 -8.20 9.74
CA ARG A 200 -10.99 -9.02 10.22
C ARG A 200 -10.77 -9.54 11.64
N HIS A 201 -9.50 -9.65 12.07
CA HIS A 201 -9.11 -10.10 13.41
C HIS A 201 -9.09 -8.97 14.45
N LYS A 202 -9.58 -7.78 14.10
CA LYS A 202 -9.69 -6.61 14.99
C LYS A 202 -8.39 -6.29 15.76
N PRO A 203 -7.25 -6.17 15.05
CA PRO A 203 -5.98 -5.80 15.66
C PRO A 203 -6.07 -4.41 16.31
N PRO A 204 -5.19 -4.05 17.26
CA PRO A 204 -5.17 -2.71 17.86
C PRO A 204 -5.02 -1.57 16.84
N LYS A 205 -4.37 -1.85 15.70
CA LYS A 205 -4.30 -0.99 14.53
C LYS A 205 -4.61 -1.79 13.29
N GLN A 206 -5.56 -1.28 12.50
CA GLN A 206 -5.80 -1.76 11.15
C GLN A 206 -4.71 -1.26 10.22
N VAL A 207 -4.38 -2.07 9.23
CA VAL A 207 -3.43 -1.75 8.17
C VAL A 207 -4.15 -1.68 6.84
N ASP A 208 -3.58 -1.01 5.86
CA ASP A 208 -4.04 -1.12 4.47
C ASP A 208 -2.84 -1.09 3.53
N ILE A 209 -3.00 -1.70 2.35
CA ILE A 209 -2.01 -1.64 1.27
C ILE A 209 -2.63 -0.86 0.13
N VAL A 210 -1.90 0.13 -0.37
CA VAL A 210 -2.37 0.99 -1.46
C VAL A 210 -2.62 0.15 -2.70
N GLN A 211 -3.74 0.42 -3.36
CA GLN A 211 -4.01 -0.19 -4.66
C GLN A 211 -3.04 0.37 -5.70
N THR A 212 -2.47 -0.53 -6.49
CA THR A 212 -1.60 -0.19 -7.61
C THR A 212 -2.23 -0.66 -8.92
N SER A 213 -1.91 0.03 -9.99
CA SER A 213 -2.35 -0.25 -11.35
C SER A 213 -1.19 -0.02 -12.31
N ILE A 214 -1.32 -0.41 -13.57
CA ILE A 214 -0.34 -0.08 -14.61
C ILE A 214 -0.94 0.99 -15.51
N ILE A 215 -0.16 1.96 -15.92
CA ILE A 215 -0.49 2.83 -17.06
C ILE A 215 0.48 2.60 -18.22
N GLU A 216 -0.07 2.46 -19.41
CA GLU A 216 0.69 2.42 -20.66
C GLU A 216 0.54 3.75 -21.41
N MET A 217 1.67 4.45 -21.60
CA MET A 217 1.70 5.73 -22.31
C MET A 217 1.73 5.49 -23.82
N LYS A 218 0.57 5.20 -24.41
CA LYS A 218 0.42 4.75 -25.82
C LYS A 218 1.04 5.69 -26.86
N ASN A 219 1.07 6.99 -26.56
CA ASN A 219 1.55 8.03 -27.46
C ASN A 219 3.05 8.33 -27.28
N ARG A 220 3.72 7.73 -26.28
CA ARG A 220 5.17 7.87 -26.09
C ARG A 220 5.93 6.79 -26.87
N PRO A 221 7.13 7.08 -27.40
CA PRO A 221 7.98 6.07 -28.03
C PRO A 221 8.22 4.86 -27.11
N GLY A 222 8.07 3.65 -27.65
CA GLY A 222 8.24 2.41 -26.89
C GLY A 222 7.07 2.03 -25.97
N LYS A 223 5.99 2.83 -25.93
CA LYS A 223 4.80 2.58 -25.09
C LYS A 223 5.16 2.17 -23.65
N PRO A 224 5.91 3.03 -22.94
CA PRO A 224 6.44 2.69 -21.62
C PRO A 224 5.32 2.44 -20.62
N LEU A 225 5.56 1.47 -19.74
CA LEU A 225 4.70 1.14 -18.61
C LEU A 225 5.17 1.86 -17.34
N PHE A 226 4.20 2.23 -16.50
CA PHE A 226 4.44 2.71 -15.16
C PHE A 226 3.48 2.03 -14.19
N HIS A 227 3.94 1.67 -13.00
CA HIS A 227 3.04 1.44 -11.88
C HIS A 227 2.44 2.77 -11.46
N LEU A 228 1.15 2.80 -11.14
CA LEU A 228 0.41 3.98 -10.72
C LEU A 228 -0.33 3.69 -9.42
N GLU A 229 0.02 4.44 -8.38
CA GLU A 229 -0.58 4.36 -7.04
C GLU A 229 -0.91 5.75 -6.51
N HIS A 230 -1.85 5.84 -5.57
CA HIS A 230 -2.18 7.11 -4.93
C HIS A 230 -0.96 7.69 -4.19
N TYR A 231 -0.76 9.00 -4.28
CA TYR A 231 0.20 9.68 -3.44
C TYR A 231 -0.25 9.62 -1.98
N ILE A 232 0.67 9.18 -1.11
CA ILE A 232 0.46 9.15 0.34
C ILE A 232 1.27 10.28 0.95
N GLU A 233 0.59 11.25 1.57
CA GLU A 233 1.23 12.35 2.27
C GLU A 233 1.72 11.91 3.65
N GLY A 234 2.99 12.15 3.94
CA GLY A 234 3.58 11.96 5.28
C GLY A 234 5.00 11.40 5.24
N LYS A 235 5.53 11.03 6.41
CA LYS A 235 6.88 10.47 6.55
C LYS A 235 6.87 9.01 6.08
N TYR A 236 7.54 8.75 4.96
CA TYR A 236 7.74 7.40 4.44
C TYR A 236 8.78 6.64 5.30
N ILE A 237 8.42 5.46 5.80
CA ILE A 237 9.26 4.62 6.66
C ILE A 237 9.24 3.18 6.14
N LYS A 238 10.42 2.55 6.09
CA LYS A 238 10.59 1.12 5.85
C LYS A 238 10.76 0.40 7.19
N TYR A 239 9.82 -0.46 7.55
CA TYR A 239 9.72 -1.08 8.88
C TYR A 239 10.42 -2.43 8.97
N ASN A 240 10.42 -3.20 7.89
CA ASN A 240 11.26 -4.38 7.72
C ASN A 240 11.71 -4.49 6.26
N SER A 241 12.60 -5.45 5.99
CA SER A 241 13.09 -5.73 4.65
C SER A 241 12.81 -7.18 4.24
N ASN A 242 12.85 -7.44 2.94
CA ASN A 242 12.73 -8.79 2.40
C ASN A 242 13.87 -9.75 2.81
N SER A 243 14.97 -9.26 3.38
CA SER A 243 16.12 -10.05 3.85
C SER A 243 16.26 -10.11 5.38
N GLY A 244 15.21 -9.75 6.13
CA GLY A 244 15.17 -9.88 7.59
C GLY A 244 15.80 -8.71 8.37
N PHE A 245 16.28 -7.66 7.71
CA PHE A 245 16.81 -6.48 8.41
C PHE A 245 15.69 -5.53 8.87
N VAL A 246 15.74 -5.12 10.14
CA VAL A 246 14.89 -4.10 10.77
C VAL A 246 15.80 -2.95 11.21
N ARG A 247 15.44 -1.69 10.90
CA ARG A 247 16.19 -0.53 11.42
C ARG A 247 15.83 -0.30 12.88
N ASP A 248 16.83 -0.31 13.76
CA ASP A 248 16.68 -0.30 15.22
C ASP A 248 15.94 0.93 15.77
N ASP A 249 16.00 2.07 15.08
CA ASP A 249 15.52 3.36 15.57
C ASP A 249 14.04 3.66 15.28
N ASN A 250 13.32 2.81 14.52
CA ASN A 250 11.90 3.02 14.17
C ASN A 250 11.04 1.75 14.30
N ILE A 251 11.33 0.90 15.29
CA ILE A 251 10.60 -0.35 15.49
C ILE A 251 9.14 -0.04 15.88
N ARG A 252 8.19 -0.45 15.03
CA ARG A 252 6.75 -0.46 15.32
C ARG A 252 6.28 -1.91 15.42
N LEU A 253 5.33 -2.14 16.33
CA LEU A 253 4.82 -3.49 16.61
C LEU A 253 3.91 -4.03 15.49
N THR A 254 3.08 -3.17 14.90
CA THR A 254 2.06 -3.55 13.90
C THR A 254 2.67 -4.13 12.62
N PRO A 255 3.69 -3.51 11.97
CA PRO A 255 4.32 -4.09 10.79
C PRO A 255 4.87 -5.52 11.00
N GLN A 256 5.56 -5.75 12.14
CA GLN A 256 6.14 -7.07 12.42
C GLN A 256 5.07 -8.12 12.74
N ALA A 257 4.03 -7.72 13.48
CA ALA A 257 2.91 -8.60 13.77
C ALA A 257 2.09 -8.92 12.50
N PHE A 258 1.97 -7.97 11.57
CA PHE A 258 1.34 -8.21 10.27
C PHE A 258 2.11 -9.24 9.45
N SER A 259 3.43 -9.10 9.31
CA SER A 259 4.26 -10.10 8.63
C SER A 259 4.10 -11.49 9.28
N HIS A 260 4.22 -11.59 10.61
CA HIS A 260 4.03 -12.86 11.32
C HIS A 260 2.62 -13.44 11.14
N PHE A 261 1.58 -12.60 11.17
CA PHE A 261 0.20 -13.03 10.93
C PHE A 261 0.02 -13.67 9.56
N THR A 262 0.60 -13.09 8.51
CA THR A 262 0.48 -13.64 7.14
C THR A 262 1.13 -15.02 7.02
N PHE A 263 2.25 -15.23 7.71
CA PHE A 263 2.89 -16.54 7.80
C PHE A 263 2.00 -17.57 8.49
N GLU A 264 1.52 -17.25 9.70
CA GLU A 264 0.71 -18.20 10.48
C GLU A 264 -0.60 -18.54 9.78
N ARG A 265 -1.29 -17.51 9.26
CA ARG A 265 -2.63 -17.67 8.66
C ARG A 265 -2.64 -18.25 7.27
N SER A 266 -1.52 -18.22 6.56
CA SER A 266 -1.37 -18.92 5.29
C SER A 266 -1.09 -20.42 5.46
N GLY A 267 -1.00 -20.91 6.70
CA GLY A 267 -0.53 -22.27 6.95
C GLY A 267 0.95 -22.43 6.56
N HIS A 268 1.75 -21.38 6.80
CA HIS A 268 3.19 -21.33 6.53
C HIS A 268 3.56 -21.37 5.04
N GLN A 269 2.61 -21.12 4.15
CA GLN A 269 2.82 -21.16 2.69
C GLN A 269 3.39 -19.87 2.12
N LEU A 270 3.15 -18.73 2.79
CA LEU A 270 3.67 -17.43 2.38
C LEU A 270 3.93 -16.50 3.56
N ILE A 271 4.74 -15.47 3.36
CA ILE A 271 4.88 -14.34 4.29
C ILE A 271 4.97 -13.04 3.51
N ILE A 272 4.34 -11.98 4.03
CA ILE A 272 4.46 -10.63 3.48
C ILE A 272 5.49 -9.84 4.28
N VAL A 273 6.50 -9.32 3.59
CA VAL A 273 7.61 -8.54 4.13
C VAL A 273 7.83 -7.28 3.29
N ASP A 274 8.94 -6.57 3.52
CA ASP A 274 9.21 -5.25 2.94
C ASP A 274 8.11 -4.22 3.29
N ILE A 275 7.60 -4.30 4.53
CA ILE A 275 6.52 -3.43 4.99
C ILE A 275 7.04 -2.00 5.09
N GLN A 276 6.52 -1.13 4.24
CA GLN A 276 6.94 0.26 4.13
C GLN A 276 5.78 1.16 3.70
N GLY A 277 5.82 2.43 4.09
CA GLY A 277 4.77 3.41 3.75
C GLY A 277 4.66 4.53 4.77
N VAL A 278 3.46 5.10 4.92
CA VAL A 278 3.18 6.19 5.86
C VAL A 278 2.20 5.71 6.92
N GLY A 279 2.64 5.70 8.18
CA GLY A 279 1.84 5.15 9.26
C GLY A 279 1.54 3.67 9.01
N ASP A 280 0.26 3.30 9.01
CA ASP A 280 -0.25 1.94 8.74
C ASP A 280 -0.84 1.77 7.32
N LEU A 281 -0.57 2.72 6.42
CA LEU A 281 -0.87 2.61 5.00
C LEU A 281 0.42 2.28 4.25
N TYR A 282 0.51 1.06 3.74
CA TYR A 282 1.71 0.48 3.16
C TYR A 282 1.66 0.46 1.62
N THR A 283 2.84 0.34 1.00
CA THR A 283 2.99 0.13 -0.44
C THR A 283 4.28 -0.63 -0.74
N ASP A 284 4.42 -1.16 -1.97
CA ASP A 284 5.56 -1.95 -2.44
C ASP A 284 5.98 -3.08 -1.47
N PRO A 285 5.08 -3.97 -1.04
CA PRO A 285 5.46 -5.13 -0.23
C PRO A 285 6.22 -6.16 -1.09
N GLN A 286 6.82 -7.15 -0.42
CA GLN A 286 7.34 -8.37 -1.05
C GLN A 286 6.64 -9.59 -0.43
N ILE A 287 6.36 -10.61 -1.26
CA ILE A 287 5.85 -11.90 -0.80
C ILE A 287 6.97 -12.94 -0.96
N HIS A 288 7.24 -13.70 0.11
CA HIS A 288 7.98 -14.95 0.00
C HIS A 288 7.01 -16.12 0.05
N THR A 289 7.22 -17.14 -0.77
CA THR A 289 6.40 -18.37 -0.80
C THR A 289 7.23 -19.60 -0.49
N GLU A 290 6.60 -20.70 -0.12
CA GLU A 290 7.29 -21.99 0.04
C GLU A 290 8.00 -22.41 -1.27
N SER A 291 7.35 -22.18 -2.42
CA SER A 291 7.88 -22.49 -3.76
C SER A 291 9.11 -21.65 -4.13
N GLY A 292 9.13 -20.37 -3.76
CA GLY A 292 10.16 -19.42 -4.14
C GLY A 292 10.19 -19.05 -5.64
N THR A 293 9.18 -19.44 -6.42
CA THR A 293 9.16 -19.26 -7.89
C THR A 293 8.22 -18.17 -8.38
N ASP A 294 7.37 -17.65 -7.50
CA ASP A 294 6.32 -16.68 -7.81
C ASP A 294 6.70 -15.28 -7.26
N PHE A 295 6.04 -14.21 -7.68
CA PHE A 295 6.21 -12.86 -7.11
C PHE A 295 7.59 -12.22 -7.35
N GLY A 296 8.20 -12.52 -8.51
CA GLY A 296 9.43 -11.93 -9.01
C GLY A 296 10.70 -12.28 -8.21
N ASP A 297 11.82 -11.73 -8.66
CA ASP A 297 13.17 -12.02 -8.12
C ASP A 297 13.35 -11.66 -6.63
N GLY A 298 12.46 -10.84 -6.08
CA GLY A 298 12.46 -10.48 -4.67
C GLY A 298 11.97 -11.60 -3.75
N ASN A 299 11.35 -12.66 -4.29
CA ASN A 299 10.94 -13.85 -3.53
C ASN A 299 12.17 -14.72 -3.22
N LEU A 300 12.59 -14.70 -1.96
CA LEU A 300 13.71 -15.49 -1.45
C LEU A 300 13.26 -16.86 -0.90
N GLY A 301 12.01 -17.24 -1.14
CA GLY A 301 11.40 -18.48 -0.70
C GLY A 301 11.49 -18.72 0.82
N VAL A 302 11.65 -19.99 1.19
CA VAL A 302 11.86 -20.41 2.60
C VAL A 302 13.07 -19.74 3.26
N ARG A 303 14.09 -19.36 2.49
CA ARG A 303 15.25 -18.61 3.01
C ARG A 303 14.83 -17.22 3.47
N GLY A 304 14.00 -16.52 2.69
CA GLY A 304 13.43 -15.23 3.07
C GLY A 304 12.58 -15.31 4.33
N MET A 305 11.75 -16.35 4.44
CA MET A 305 10.95 -16.63 5.66
C MET A 305 11.85 -16.84 6.88
N ALA A 306 12.89 -17.68 6.75
CA ALA A 306 13.83 -17.94 7.84
C ALA A 306 14.58 -16.67 8.27
N LEU A 307 14.99 -15.82 7.32
CA LEU A 307 15.64 -14.54 7.60
C LEU A 307 14.74 -13.59 8.38
N PHE A 308 13.43 -13.55 8.08
CA PHE A 308 12.47 -12.79 8.88
C PHE A 308 12.41 -13.31 10.33
N PHE A 309 12.26 -14.62 10.52
CA PHE A 309 12.16 -15.19 11.88
C PHE A 309 13.47 -15.15 12.67
N HIS A 310 14.62 -15.05 12.00
CA HIS A 310 15.91 -14.84 12.64
C HIS A 310 16.03 -13.48 13.35
N SER A 311 15.24 -12.47 12.95
CA SER A 311 15.24 -11.14 13.58
C SER A 311 13.92 -10.77 14.24
N HIS A 312 12.86 -11.56 14.02
CA HIS A 312 11.53 -11.29 14.57
C HIS A 312 11.38 -11.80 15.99
N ALA A 313 11.09 -10.88 16.90
CA ALA A 313 10.58 -11.20 18.23
C ALA A 313 9.08 -10.95 18.30
N CYS A 314 8.33 -11.94 18.80
CA CYS A 314 6.90 -11.78 19.05
C CYS A 314 6.66 -10.62 20.02
N ASN A 315 5.68 -9.78 19.68
CA ASN A 315 5.28 -8.64 20.49
C ASN A 315 3.83 -8.81 20.99
N LYS A 316 3.37 -7.84 21.78
CA LYS A 316 2.01 -7.87 22.39
C LYS A 316 0.87 -8.04 21.38
N ILE A 317 1.05 -7.60 20.13
CA ILE A 317 0.05 -7.79 19.08
C ILE A 317 0.04 -9.25 18.63
N CYS A 318 1.22 -9.86 18.39
CA CYS A 318 1.33 -11.29 18.09
C CYS A 318 0.62 -12.14 19.16
N THR A 319 0.87 -11.83 20.45
CA THR A 319 0.21 -12.52 21.57
C THR A 319 -1.30 -12.29 21.58
N SER A 320 -1.77 -11.07 21.36
CA SER A 320 -3.21 -10.76 21.33
C SER A 320 -3.96 -11.41 20.16
N MET A 321 -3.23 -11.78 19.10
CA MET A 321 -3.75 -12.46 17.92
C MET A 321 -3.48 -13.97 17.96
N GLU A 322 -3.01 -14.50 19.09
CA GLU A 322 -2.76 -15.93 19.32
C GLU A 322 -1.80 -16.55 18.29
N LEU A 323 -0.83 -15.78 17.80
CA LEU A 323 0.16 -16.27 16.85
C LEU A 323 1.18 -17.18 17.56
N THR A 324 1.45 -18.35 17.00
CA THR A 324 2.43 -19.30 17.52
C THR A 324 3.84 -18.69 17.45
N PRO A 325 4.59 -18.59 18.56
CA PRO A 325 5.98 -18.16 18.51
C PRO A 325 6.83 -19.10 17.66
N PHE A 326 7.72 -18.56 16.83
CA PHE A 326 8.61 -19.38 16.01
C PHE A 326 9.68 -20.07 16.86
N ASP A 327 9.90 -21.36 16.61
CA ASP A 327 10.83 -22.18 17.38
C ASP A 327 12.29 -21.87 17.01
N LEU A 328 12.90 -20.96 17.75
CA LEU A 328 14.32 -20.61 17.63
C LEU A 328 15.20 -21.46 18.54
N SER A 329 16.42 -21.76 18.08
CA SER A 329 17.44 -22.42 18.90
C SER A 329 17.88 -21.51 20.07
N PRO A 330 18.45 -22.06 21.16
CA PRO A 330 18.94 -21.25 22.27
C PRO A 330 19.97 -20.20 21.85
N LYS A 331 20.79 -20.48 20.82
CA LYS A 331 21.78 -19.55 20.27
C LYS A 331 21.10 -18.35 19.59
N GLU A 332 20.07 -18.60 18.80
CA GLU A 332 19.31 -17.56 18.11
C GLU A 332 18.50 -16.70 19.09
N LYS A 333 17.88 -17.33 20.09
CA LYS A 333 17.16 -16.61 21.16
C LYS A 333 18.05 -15.58 21.87
N HIS A 334 19.30 -15.96 22.19
CA HIS A 334 20.25 -15.05 22.81
C HIS A 334 20.65 -13.87 21.90
N VAL A 335 20.63 -14.05 20.58
CA VAL A 335 20.87 -12.96 19.61
C VAL A 335 19.67 -11.98 19.60
N LEU A 336 18.44 -12.50 19.64
CA LEU A 336 17.23 -11.67 19.69
C LEU A 336 17.06 -10.91 21.02
N ASP A 337 17.63 -11.38 22.13
CA ASP A 337 17.49 -10.72 23.44
C ASP A 337 18.02 -9.27 23.45
N HIS A 338 18.93 -8.93 22.54
CA HIS A 338 19.34 -7.53 22.36
C HIS A 338 18.25 -6.70 21.67
N SER A 339 17.64 -7.23 20.61
CA SER A 339 16.52 -6.62 19.89
C SER A 339 15.23 -6.53 20.74
N ASN A 340 15.02 -7.48 21.66
CA ASN A 340 13.91 -7.47 22.61
C ASN A 340 13.91 -6.22 23.49
N LYS A 341 15.08 -5.72 23.91
CA LYS A 341 15.19 -4.47 24.70
C LYS A 341 14.74 -3.24 23.91
N LEU A 342 14.94 -3.24 22.60
CA LEU A 342 14.45 -2.16 21.72
C LEU A 342 12.92 -2.25 21.56
N LEU A 343 12.36 -3.45 21.45
CA LEU A 343 10.91 -3.69 21.38
C LEU A 343 10.16 -3.25 22.65
N GLU A 344 10.79 -3.29 23.83
CA GLU A 344 10.18 -2.76 25.07
C GLU A 344 9.87 -1.26 24.97
N SER A 345 10.68 -0.52 24.20
CA SER A 345 10.46 0.91 23.93
C SER A 345 9.53 1.18 22.75
N ALA A 346 9.27 0.17 21.91
CA ALA A 346 8.48 0.29 20.69
C ALA A 346 6.99 0.49 21.00
N GLN A 347 6.39 1.52 20.42
CA GLN A 347 4.99 1.86 20.62
C GLN A 347 4.17 1.70 19.33
N THR A 348 2.90 1.34 19.50
CA THR A 348 1.90 1.45 18.44
C THR A 348 1.44 2.90 18.36
N ILE A 349 1.66 3.55 17.21
CA ILE A 349 1.22 4.94 16.99
C ILE A 349 -0.25 4.94 16.61
N VAL A 350 -1.04 5.82 17.22
CA VAL A 350 -2.46 5.99 16.90
C VAL A 350 -2.60 6.94 15.71
N ARG A 351 -3.28 6.50 14.64
CA ARG A 351 -3.65 7.36 13.50
C ARG A 351 -4.25 8.68 14.01
N GLY A 352 -3.69 9.81 13.58
CA GLY A 352 -4.04 11.17 14.01
C GLY A 352 -3.05 11.84 14.96
N THR A 353 -2.02 11.13 15.43
CA THR A 353 -0.90 11.72 16.20
C THR A 353 0.37 11.92 15.36
N GLU A 354 0.30 11.71 14.05
CA GLU A 354 1.43 11.99 13.16
C GLU A 354 1.75 13.48 13.14
N GLU A 355 3.05 13.83 13.11
CA GLU A 355 3.45 15.22 12.86
C GLU A 355 2.90 15.66 11.50
N LYS A 356 2.17 16.78 11.47
CA LYS A 356 1.76 17.40 10.21
C LYS A 356 3.01 17.78 9.42
N CYS A 357 3.21 17.15 8.27
CA CYS A 357 4.24 17.58 7.34
C CYS A 357 3.88 18.98 6.83
N GLY A 358 4.75 19.96 7.04
CA GLY A 358 4.48 21.38 6.72
C GLY A 358 4.48 22.35 7.92
N SER A 359 4.83 21.91 9.13
CA SER A 359 5.11 22.85 10.23
C SER A 359 6.30 23.75 9.87
N SER A 360 6.04 25.05 9.79
CA SER A 360 7.08 26.06 9.61
C SER A 360 7.91 26.20 10.90
N ARG A 361 9.21 25.89 10.79
CA ARG A 361 10.33 26.24 11.71
C ARG A 361 10.59 25.31 12.89
N VAL A 362 11.73 24.61 12.82
CA VAL A 362 12.78 24.72 13.86
C VAL A 362 14.09 25.02 13.15
N ARG A 363 14.52 26.29 13.19
CA ARG A 363 15.93 26.64 12.95
C ARG A 363 16.70 26.13 14.16
N THR A 364 17.52 25.10 13.99
CA THR A 364 18.57 24.80 14.95
C THR A 364 19.59 25.94 14.91
N ILE A 365 19.71 26.64 16.04
CA ILE A 365 20.73 27.65 16.26
C ILE A 365 22.06 26.91 16.39
N SER A 366 22.88 26.95 15.35
CA SER A 366 24.30 26.62 15.46
C SER A 366 25.00 27.80 16.13
N GLY A 367 25.26 27.65 17.43
CA GLY A 367 26.09 28.56 18.19
C GLY A 367 27.55 28.12 18.15
N SER A 368 28.36 28.79 17.34
CA SER A 368 29.78 29.08 17.67
C SER A 368 30.36 30.10 16.69
N ARG A 369 30.91 31.18 17.24
CA ARG A 369 31.64 32.24 16.53
C ARG A 369 32.98 31.72 15.98
N PRO A 370 33.51 32.33 14.89
CA PRO A 370 34.78 31.95 14.28
C PRO A 370 35.96 32.74 14.88
N PRO A 371 37.20 32.24 14.75
CA PRO A 371 38.36 33.11 14.64
C PRO A 371 38.90 33.20 13.21
N LEU A 372 39.46 34.36 12.95
CA LEU A 372 39.88 34.92 11.67
C LEU A 372 41.24 34.38 11.17
N LEU A 373 41.30 34.23 9.83
CA LEU A 373 42.41 34.49 8.88
C LEU A 373 43.74 33.74 9.05
N PHE A 374 44.18 33.05 7.99
CA PHE A 374 45.16 33.60 7.02
C PHE A 374 45.18 32.77 5.72
N ARG A 375 45.19 33.48 4.58
CA ARG A 375 45.55 32.95 3.26
C ARG A 375 47.03 32.59 3.27
N LEU A 376 47.40 31.41 2.79
CA LEU A 376 48.58 31.21 1.95
C LEU A 376 48.34 30.07 0.95
N SER A 377 48.82 30.32 -0.26
CA SER A 377 48.87 29.48 -1.44
C SER A 377 49.97 28.43 -1.31
N GLU A 378 49.77 27.23 -1.86
CA GLU A 378 50.64 26.49 -2.81
C GLU A 378 50.45 24.96 -2.73
N ASN A 379 50.58 24.34 -3.90
CA ASN A 379 50.38 22.94 -4.24
C ASN A 379 51.31 21.98 -3.49
N SER A 380 50.84 20.77 -3.17
CA SER A 380 51.40 19.48 -3.65
C SER A 380 50.92 18.29 -2.82
N GLY A 381 50.57 17.19 -3.50
CA GLY A 381 50.87 15.83 -3.05
C GLY A 381 49.82 15.11 -2.21
N ASP A 382 49.34 14.00 -2.79
CA ASP A 382 48.68 12.83 -2.19
C ASP A 382 48.74 12.69 -0.66
N GLU A 383 47.61 12.27 -0.07
CA GLU A 383 47.50 10.99 0.65
C GLU A 383 46.02 10.58 0.74
N SER A 384 45.82 9.30 0.46
CA SER A 384 44.56 8.55 0.37
C SER A 384 43.84 8.42 1.71
N MET A 385 42.53 8.68 1.73
CA MET A 385 41.61 7.96 2.61
C MET A 385 40.31 7.65 1.86
N SER A 386 40.28 6.43 1.34
CA SER A 386 39.11 5.72 0.84
C SER A 386 38.10 5.48 1.95
N ASP A 387 36.87 5.98 1.75
CA ASP A 387 35.68 5.47 2.43
C ASP A 387 35.47 4.00 2.04
N VAL A 388 35.45 3.14 3.05
CA VAL A 388 35.16 1.72 2.93
C VAL A 388 33.72 1.50 2.49
N ALA A 389 33.52 1.42 1.19
CA ALA A 389 32.41 0.69 0.59
C ALA A 389 32.60 -0.80 0.91
N PHE A 390 31.70 -1.38 1.70
CA PHE A 390 31.65 -2.83 1.85
C PHE A 390 30.81 -3.40 0.71
N ASP A 391 31.51 -3.96 -0.27
CA ASP A 391 30.96 -4.68 -1.42
C ASP A 391 29.98 -5.77 -0.98
N SER A 392 28.70 -5.58 -1.32
CA SER A 392 27.76 -6.70 -1.38
C SER A 392 27.85 -7.29 -2.79
N LEU A 393 28.52 -8.44 -2.89
CA LEU A 393 28.68 -9.20 -4.13
C LEU A 393 27.31 -9.56 -4.74
N PRO A 394 27.14 -9.44 -6.07
CA PRO A 394 25.92 -9.83 -6.77
C PRO A 394 25.80 -11.36 -6.78
N SER A 395 24.68 -11.88 -6.28
CA SER A 395 24.38 -13.31 -6.27
C SER A 395 23.38 -13.64 -7.38
N SER A 396 23.88 -14.01 -8.56
CA SER A 396 23.10 -14.66 -9.61
C SER A 396 23.89 -15.87 -10.13
N PRO A 397 23.32 -17.09 -10.17
CA PRO A 397 23.94 -18.22 -10.85
C PRO A 397 23.53 -18.23 -12.32
N SER A 398 24.51 -18.06 -13.23
CA SER A 398 24.31 -18.32 -14.67
C SER A 398 24.20 -19.83 -14.94
N SER A 399 23.24 -20.20 -15.78
CA SER A 399 23.04 -21.54 -16.33
C SER A 399 24.20 -21.99 -17.21
N ALA A 400 24.88 -23.08 -16.82
CA ALA A 400 25.90 -23.72 -17.64
C ALA A 400 25.27 -24.57 -18.76
N THR A 401 25.55 -24.24 -20.02
CA THR A 401 25.38 -25.14 -21.17
C THR A 401 26.60 -26.07 -21.30
N PRO A 402 26.44 -27.35 -21.68
CA PRO A 402 27.57 -28.26 -21.80
C PRO A 402 28.24 -28.14 -23.18
N HIS A 403 29.52 -27.78 -23.19
CA HIS A 403 30.36 -27.84 -24.38
C HIS A 403 30.75 -29.30 -24.73
N LYS A 404 30.49 -29.67 -25.98
CA LYS A 404 31.06 -30.86 -26.65
C LYS A 404 32.58 -30.80 -26.65
N MET A 405 33.20 -31.92 -26.30
CA MET A 405 34.65 -32.12 -26.36
C MET A 405 34.96 -32.92 -27.63
N ASP A 406 35.52 -32.26 -28.64
CA ASP A 406 36.11 -32.91 -29.81
C ASP A 406 37.49 -33.46 -29.44
N MET A 407 37.65 -34.77 -29.50
CA MET A 407 38.92 -35.49 -29.42
C MET A 407 39.42 -35.74 -30.84
N LEU A 408 40.66 -35.33 -31.15
CA LEU A 408 41.38 -35.74 -32.35
C LEU A 408 42.76 -36.28 -31.96
N ARG A 409 42.95 -37.57 -32.31
CA ARG A 409 44.19 -38.30 -32.68
C ARG A 409 45.24 -38.47 -31.58
N GLU A 410 45.86 -39.64 -31.38
CA GLU A 410 46.19 -40.77 -32.27
C GLU A 410 45.83 -42.14 -31.68
#